data_AF-A0A2T5GG08-F1
#
_entry.id   AF-A0A2T5GG08-F1
#
_cell.length_a   1.000
_cell.length_b   1.000
_cell.length_c   1.000
_cell.angle_alpha   90.00
_cell.angle_beta   90.00
_cell.angle_gamma   90.00
#
_symmetry.space_group_name_H-M   'P 1'
#
loop_
_entity.id
_entity.type
_entity.pdbx_description
1 polymer ?
#
loop_
_entity_poly.entity_id
_entity_poly.type
_entity_poly.pdbx_seq_one_letter_code
_entity_poly.pdbx_strand_id
1 'polypeptide(L)'
;MDDVFGDGLDQHLWIPPSLTYYGPERSGPPLTKALIFSSWSMVPDAIASILSYEAERRMGVGASGQRYFGHVRPRPIQFRQNQGRLVAMRAMHLVYPSPTLARLADPLAIFGASNETLSVEAMRKAVADRLRESVAALAERSGDTADGRDWEWAAPVVIDAMAKASSVAWVNSPDGFALLGNEEGFKEHVAELRTVTTERTFGPVPDTLIDLLVDVALGSPAVCALRALHRIAPDLAWDDHRLLKAANQIAWGFRTLFNQHDAVALLRKDDDDRYWRQVLNYGVEHNLQAVLDEYVHYLLDAEGLGAKPAVDRIAGISKAISEALAIRPSQIDVEDPTVDGKKLVINKFQMRGRFAMRLADYKDEEGGAARLSSVRDAFNSPFRPFALATTSVGQEGLDFHPYCYRLYHWNLPGNPVDLEQREGRVHRFKGHAIRLNLAHRQVDVVRGRETDHDDPWQIMFDAARAETENVSDLIPYWIYEGPVKVERRVPMLPFSREVRRLEWLKRSLTVYRLAFGQPRQEDLLEYLHSLMGTAMAADDLADLQIRLQP
;
A
#
# COMPACT_ATOMS: atom_id res chain seq x y z
N MET A 1 16.18 -14.36 -2.65
CA MET A 1 15.98 -13.80 -4.01
C MET A 1 14.76 -14.46 -4.61
N ASP A 2 14.82 -15.77 -4.83
CA ASP A 2 13.70 -16.56 -5.38
C ASP A 2 12.41 -16.39 -4.57
N ASP A 3 12.46 -16.52 -3.24
CA ASP A 3 11.24 -16.31 -2.44
C ASP A 3 10.63 -14.90 -2.52
N VAL A 4 11.46 -13.88 -2.76
CA VAL A 4 11.04 -12.48 -2.73
C VAL A 4 10.57 -12.02 -4.11
N PHE A 5 11.22 -12.50 -5.18
CA PHE A 5 10.95 -12.09 -6.55
C PHE A 5 10.28 -13.15 -7.42
N GLY A 6 10.14 -14.38 -6.94
CA GLY A 6 9.57 -15.51 -7.69
C GLY A 6 8.14 -15.27 -8.13
N ASP A 7 7.38 -14.56 -7.31
CA ASP A 7 5.99 -14.17 -7.59
C ASP A 7 5.87 -12.75 -8.18
N GLY A 8 6.97 -12.11 -8.58
CA GLY A 8 6.96 -10.79 -9.25
C GLY A 8 6.66 -9.59 -8.35
N LEU A 9 7.03 -9.65 -7.06
CA LEU A 9 6.80 -8.55 -6.11
C LEU A 9 7.49 -7.23 -6.52
N ASP A 10 8.59 -7.29 -7.28
CA ASP A 10 9.29 -6.14 -7.86
C ASP A 10 8.49 -5.38 -8.92
N GLN A 11 7.54 -6.06 -9.58
CA GLN A 11 6.64 -5.46 -10.58
C GLN A 11 5.45 -4.72 -9.94
N HIS A 12 5.44 -4.64 -8.60
CA HIS A 12 4.41 -3.98 -7.83
C HIS A 12 4.94 -2.71 -7.14
N LEU A 13 4.14 -1.63 -7.18
CA LEU A 13 4.37 -0.39 -6.45
C LEU A 13 3.70 -0.40 -5.07
N TRP A 14 2.68 -1.25 -4.91
CA TRP A 14 2.02 -1.56 -3.64
C TRP A 14 1.63 -3.04 -3.56
N ILE A 15 1.45 -3.55 -2.35
CA ILE A 15 0.88 -4.88 -2.11
C ILE A 15 -0.55 -4.90 -2.68
N PRO A 16 -0.92 -5.90 -3.52
CA PRO A 16 -2.28 -6.06 -4.00
C PRO A 16 -3.28 -6.15 -2.85
N PRO A 17 -4.51 -5.63 -3.02
CA PRO A 17 -5.49 -5.65 -1.95
C PRO A 17 -5.93 -7.09 -1.64
N SER A 18 -6.31 -7.30 -0.39
CA SER A 18 -6.85 -8.56 0.11
C SER A 18 -8.19 -8.88 -0.55
N LEU A 19 -9.02 -7.87 -0.81
CA LEU A 19 -10.25 -7.94 -1.60
C LEU A 19 -10.08 -7.11 -2.88
N THR A 20 -10.12 -7.75 -4.04
CA THR A 20 -10.12 -7.06 -5.35
C THR A 20 -11.55 -6.81 -5.81
N TYR A 21 -11.84 -5.63 -6.35
CA TYR A 21 -13.19 -5.32 -6.88
C TYR A 21 -13.39 -5.81 -8.31
N TYR A 22 -12.31 -6.02 -9.05
CA TYR A 22 -12.34 -6.50 -10.42
C TYR A 22 -10.95 -7.04 -10.81
N GLY A 23 -10.91 -7.74 -11.94
CA GLY A 23 -9.71 -8.34 -12.48
C GLY A 23 -9.70 -9.87 -12.32
N PRO A 24 -8.59 -10.51 -12.72
CA PRO A 24 -8.49 -11.96 -12.68
C PRO A 24 -8.50 -12.46 -11.25
N GLU A 25 -9.10 -13.64 -11.04
CA GLU A 25 -8.92 -14.36 -9.79
C GLU A 25 -7.43 -14.66 -9.57
N ARG A 26 -7.02 -14.57 -8.31
CA ARG A 26 -5.63 -14.75 -7.93
C ARG A 26 -5.20 -16.20 -8.20
N SER A 27 -4.24 -16.40 -9.09
CA SER A 27 -3.76 -17.73 -9.52
C SER A 27 -2.61 -18.30 -8.68
N GLY A 28 -2.32 -17.74 -7.50
CA GLY A 28 -1.17 -18.10 -6.66
C GLY A 28 -1.28 -17.57 -5.22
N PRO A 29 -0.26 -17.80 -4.38
CA PRO A 29 -0.26 -17.28 -3.01
C PRO A 29 -0.32 -15.74 -3.03
N PRO A 30 -1.02 -15.10 -2.07
CA PRO A 30 -1.09 -13.64 -1.99
C PRO A 30 0.29 -13.02 -1.79
N LEU A 31 0.61 -11.98 -2.57
CA LEU A 31 1.84 -11.23 -2.34
C LEU A 31 1.83 -10.60 -0.95
N THR A 32 2.97 -10.63 -0.26
CA THR A 32 3.14 -10.09 1.08
C THR A 32 4.53 -9.52 1.25
N LYS A 33 4.67 -8.61 2.22
CA LYS A 33 5.98 -8.16 2.70
C LYS A 33 6.70 -9.25 3.49
N ALA A 34 8.01 -9.06 3.64
CA ALA A 34 8.90 -9.96 4.37
C ALA A 34 9.60 -9.24 5.52
N LEU A 35 9.49 -9.79 6.74
CA LEU A 35 10.22 -9.35 7.92
C LEU A 35 11.39 -10.31 8.19
N ILE A 36 12.62 -9.81 8.23
CA ILE A 36 13.84 -10.62 8.27
C ILE A 36 14.63 -10.32 9.54
N PHE A 37 14.82 -11.35 10.37
CA PHE A 37 15.60 -11.28 11.59
C PHE A 37 16.96 -11.94 11.40
N SER A 38 18.03 -11.23 11.74
CA SER A 38 19.39 -11.77 11.83
C SER A 38 20.01 -11.44 13.18
N SER A 39 20.91 -12.31 13.66
CA SER A 39 21.78 -12.01 14.80
C SER A 39 23.04 -11.24 14.42
N TRP A 40 23.31 -11.05 13.12
CA TRP A 40 24.53 -10.42 12.64
C TRP A 40 24.27 -8.97 12.23
N SER A 41 25.11 -8.06 12.72
CA SER A 41 24.92 -6.62 12.52
C SER A 41 24.98 -6.19 11.04
N MET A 42 25.81 -6.85 10.24
CA MET A 42 26.02 -6.55 8.82
C MET A 42 24.89 -7.04 7.90
N VAL A 43 24.09 -8.01 8.34
CA VAL A 43 23.14 -8.71 7.46
C VAL A 43 22.02 -7.79 6.97
N PRO A 44 21.41 -6.93 7.79
CA PRO A 44 20.34 -6.07 7.28
C PRO A 44 20.75 -5.11 6.18
N ASP A 45 21.93 -4.51 6.24
CA ASP A 45 22.42 -3.62 5.19
C ASP A 45 22.79 -4.40 3.91
N ALA A 46 23.38 -5.60 4.05
CA ALA A 46 23.64 -6.49 2.93
C ALA A 46 22.34 -6.93 2.23
N ILE A 47 21.32 -7.34 2.99
CA ILE A 47 20.01 -7.71 2.44
C ILE A 47 19.33 -6.50 1.79
N ALA A 48 19.33 -5.34 2.47
CA ALA A 48 18.67 -4.14 1.99
C ALA A 48 19.28 -3.63 0.67
N SER A 49 20.61 -3.63 0.58
CA SER A 49 21.34 -3.22 -0.63
C SER A 49 21.12 -4.18 -1.80
N ILE A 50 21.33 -5.48 -1.60
CA ILE A 50 21.24 -6.48 -2.67
C ILE A 50 19.81 -6.60 -3.20
N LEU A 51 18.81 -6.71 -2.31
CA LEU A 51 17.41 -6.80 -2.74
C LEU A 51 16.96 -5.54 -3.46
N SER A 52 17.35 -4.36 -2.98
CA SER A 52 16.94 -3.11 -3.64
C SER A 52 17.60 -2.93 -5.00
N TYR A 53 18.87 -3.27 -5.14
CA TYR A 53 19.56 -3.24 -6.43
C TYR A 53 18.95 -4.20 -7.44
N GLU A 54 18.66 -5.44 -7.02
CA GLU A 54 18.03 -6.42 -7.90
C GLU A 54 16.61 -6.00 -8.31
N ALA A 55 15.82 -5.45 -7.38
CA ALA A 55 14.50 -4.92 -7.70
C ALA A 55 14.59 -3.80 -8.75
N GLU A 56 15.50 -2.82 -8.54
CA GLU A 56 15.75 -1.76 -9.52
C GLU A 56 16.12 -2.35 -10.90
N ARG A 57 17.02 -3.34 -10.96
CA ARG A 57 17.42 -4.01 -12.21
C ARG A 57 16.24 -4.70 -12.91
N ARG A 58 15.41 -5.44 -12.17
CA ARG A 58 14.23 -6.14 -12.72
C ARG A 58 13.13 -5.18 -13.18
N MET A 59 13.05 -4.00 -12.57
CA MET A 59 12.16 -2.90 -12.98
C MET A 59 12.70 -2.12 -14.19
N GLY A 60 13.85 -2.51 -14.77
CA GLY A 60 14.40 -1.86 -15.95
C GLY A 60 15.28 -0.64 -15.66
N VAL A 61 15.64 -0.38 -14.40
CA VAL A 61 16.62 0.66 -14.07
C VAL A 61 17.96 0.30 -14.74
N GLY A 62 18.43 1.20 -15.60
CA GLY A 62 19.65 0.98 -16.38
C GLY A 62 19.45 0.47 -17.81
N ALA A 63 18.25 0.00 -18.17
CA ALA A 63 17.97 -0.51 -19.51
C ALA A 63 18.02 0.59 -20.59
N SER A 64 17.65 1.83 -20.24
CA SER A 64 17.67 3.01 -21.13
C SER A 64 19.02 3.72 -21.22
N GLY A 65 20.11 3.06 -20.80
CA GLY A 65 21.47 3.62 -20.83
C GLY A 65 21.81 4.58 -19.67
N GLN A 66 20.85 4.88 -18.78
CA GLN A 66 21.13 5.65 -17.57
C GLN A 66 21.82 4.78 -16.51
N ARG A 67 23.03 5.15 -16.11
CA ARG A 67 23.78 4.40 -15.08
C ARG A 67 23.05 4.46 -13.73
N TYR A 68 23.18 3.41 -12.92
CA TYR A 68 22.64 3.34 -11.54
C TYR A 68 23.02 4.56 -10.67
N PHE A 69 24.22 5.13 -10.90
CA PHE A 69 24.76 6.31 -10.23
C PHE A 69 24.52 7.63 -11.00
N GLY A 70 23.66 7.63 -12.02
CA GLY A 70 23.35 8.81 -12.82
C GLY A 70 22.68 9.92 -11.99
N HIS A 71 23.01 11.17 -12.31
CA HIS A 71 22.49 12.35 -11.61
C HIS A 71 21.15 12.85 -12.18
N VAL A 72 20.81 12.52 -13.43
CA VAL A 72 19.57 12.94 -14.07
C VAL A 72 18.45 11.98 -13.69
N ARG A 73 17.43 12.48 -13.00
CA ARG A 73 16.24 11.70 -12.61
C ARG A 73 15.00 12.32 -13.24
N PRO A 74 14.38 11.67 -14.25
CA PRO A 74 13.18 12.21 -14.88
C PRO A 74 12.04 12.28 -13.85
N ARG A 75 11.33 13.41 -13.83
CA ARG A 75 10.11 13.63 -13.03
C ARG A 75 8.96 13.97 -13.98
N PRO A 76 8.42 12.98 -14.71
CA PRO A 76 7.53 13.20 -15.84
C PRO A 76 6.19 13.87 -15.48
N ILE A 77 5.75 13.76 -14.21
CA ILE A 77 4.50 14.37 -13.72
C ILE A 77 4.78 15.57 -12.81
N GLN A 78 5.86 16.31 -13.07
CA GLN A 78 6.19 17.56 -12.37
C GLN A 78 5.48 18.77 -12.97
N PHE A 79 4.75 19.49 -12.13
CA PHE A 79 4.13 20.76 -12.47
C PHE A 79 5.22 21.83 -12.52
N ARG A 80 5.56 22.25 -13.74
CA ARG A 80 6.61 23.24 -13.98
C ARG A 80 6.28 24.07 -15.20
N GLN A 81 6.99 25.17 -15.34
CA GLN A 81 6.97 25.98 -16.56
C GLN A 81 8.25 25.75 -17.35
N ASN A 82 8.14 25.76 -18.67
CA ASN A 82 9.29 25.76 -19.56
C ASN A 82 9.07 26.82 -20.65
N GLN A 83 9.90 27.86 -20.65
CA GLN A 83 9.82 28.98 -21.61
C GLN A 83 8.40 29.58 -21.72
N GLY A 84 7.72 29.77 -20.57
CA GLY A 84 6.37 30.33 -20.50
C GLY A 84 5.24 29.34 -20.83
N ARG A 85 5.55 28.09 -21.21
CA ARG A 85 4.55 27.04 -21.41
C ARG A 85 4.46 26.12 -20.19
N LEU A 86 3.24 25.84 -19.74
CA LEU A 86 2.98 24.86 -18.69
C LEU A 86 3.26 23.44 -19.21
N VAL A 87 4.03 22.67 -18.45
CA VAL A 87 4.40 21.29 -18.76
C VAL A 87 3.67 20.34 -17.84
N ALA A 88 3.23 19.19 -18.38
CA ALA A 88 2.50 18.15 -17.65
C ALA A 88 1.08 18.57 -17.20
N MET A 89 0.36 19.36 -18.02
CA MET A 89 -1.06 19.68 -17.80
C MET A 89 -1.92 18.45 -17.49
N ARG A 90 -1.69 17.34 -18.21
CA ARG A 90 -2.41 16.06 -18.01
C ARG A 90 -2.10 15.36 -16.68
N ALA A 91 -1.06 15.77 -15.94
CA ALA A 91 -0.84 15.30 -14.57
C ALA A 91 -1.94 15.79 -13.61
N MET A 92 -2.73 16.80 -14.00
CA MET A 92 -3.88 17.27 -13.24
C MET A 92 -4.91 16.15 -12.97
N HIS A 93 -5.03 15.21 -13.91
CA HIS A 93 -5.85 14.00 -13.75
C HIS A 93 -5.49 13.15 -12.53
N LEU A 94 -4.27 13.25 -12.01
CA LEU A 94 -3.81 12.45 -10.88
C LEU A 94 -4.07 13.12 -9.53
N VAL A 95 -4.19 14.46 -9.52
CA VAL A 95 -4.19 15.29 -8.30
C VAL A 95 -5.51 16.00 -8.05
N TYR A 96 -6.38 16.17 -9.03
CA TYR A 96 -7.69 16.78 -8.83
C TYR A 96 -8.73 15.75 -8.34
N PRO A 97 -9.27 15.91 -7.12
CA PRO A 97 -10.24 14.97 -6.55
C PRO A 97 -11.66 15.35 -7.00
N SER A 98 -12.07 14.94 -8.20
CA SER A 98 -13.39 15.26 -8.73
C SER A 98 -14.52 14.57 -7.92
N PRO A 99 -15.38 15.31 -7.20
CA PRO A 99 -16.50 14.71 -6.47
C PRO A 99 -17.53 14.04 -7.38
N THR A 100 -17.78 14.58 -8.58
CA THR A 100 -18.76 13.97 -9.50
C THR A 100 -18.27 12.63 -10.01
N LEU A 101 -17.01 12.52 -10.43
CA LEU A 101 -16.44 11.22 -10.84
C LEU A 101 -16.34 10.26 -9.65
N ALA A 102 -15.96 10.75 -8.46
CA ALA A 102 -15.91 9.93 -7.26
C ALA A 102 -17.28 9.32 -6.93
N ARG A 103 -18.35 10.10 -7.00
CA ARG A 103 -19.71 9.61 -6.70
C ARG A 103 -20.28 8.70 -7.79
N LEU A 104 -20.17 9.06 -9.06
CA LEU A 104 -20.83 8.34 -10.15
C LEU A 104 -20.12 7.03 -10.54
N ALA A 105 -18.79 7.01 -10.46
CA ALA A 105 -17.96 5.92 -10.99
C ALA A 105 -17.30 5.08 -9.90
N ASP A 106 -18.01 4.77 -8.81
CA ASP A 106 -17.48 3.94 -7.73
C ASP A 106 -17.40 2.45 -8.12
N PRO A 107 -16.20 1.85 -8.24
CA PRO A 107 -16.07 0.43 -8.56
C PRO A 107 -16.57 -0.49 -7.44
N LEU A 108 -16.59 -0.04 -6.17
CA LEU A 108 -17.16 -0.85 -5.09
C LEU A 108 -18.68 -1.02 -5.28
N ALA A 109 -19.39 0.04 -5.65
CA ALA A 109 -20.82 -0.02 -5.93
C ALA A 109 -21.14 -0.92 -7.13
N ILE A 110 -20.27 -0.96 -8.14
CA ILE A 110 -20.41 -1.89 -9.28
C ILE A 110 -20.14 -3.33 -8.84
N PHE A 111 -19.10 -3.53 -8.02
CA PHE A 111 -18.76 -4.83 -7.45
C PHE A 111 -19.89 -5.40 -6.57
N GLY A 112 -20.45 -4.58 -5.68
CA GLY A 112 -21.56 -4.97 -4.81
C GLY A 112 -22.85 -5.29 -5.57
N ALA A 113 -23.10 -4.62 -6.70
CA ALA A 113 -24.27 -4.91 -7.56
C ALA A 113 -24.10 -6.16 -8.45
N SER A 114 -22.91 -6.77 -8.49
CA SER A 114 -22.61 -7.95 -9.31
C SER A 114 -22.52 -9.20 -8.44
N ASN A 115 -22.97 -10.34 -8.96
CA ASN A 115 -22.82 -11.65 -8.30
C ASN A 115 -21.45 -12.31 -8.56
N GLU A 116 -20.71 -11.80 -9.54
CA GLU A 116 -19.41 -12.32 -9.96
C GLU A 116 -18.38 -11.19 -10.04
N THR A 117 -17.10 -11.53 -9.85
CA THR A 117 -15.99 -10.59 -10.04
C THR A 117 -15.88 -10.23 -11.52
N LEU A 118 -16.03 -8.96 -11.85
CA LEU A 118 -15.90 -8.47 -13.21
C LEU A 118 -14.44 -8.51 -13.68
N SER A 119 -14.22 -8.72 -14.98
CA SER A 119 -12.91 -8.43 -15.58
C SER A 119 -12.60 -6.93 -15.55
N VAL A 120 -11.34 -6.56 -15.80
CA VAL A 120 -10.94 -5.15 -15.90
C VAL A 120 -11.74 -4.43 -16.99
N GLU A 121 -11.92 -5.08 -18.15
CA GLU A 121 -12.67 -4.52 -19.29
C GLU A 121 -14.16 -4.39 -18.98
N ALA A 122 -14.75 -5.37 -18.28
CA ALA A 122 -16.14 -5.31 -17.85
C ALA A 122 -16.37 -4.20 -16.82
N MET A 123 -15.45 -4.00 -15.87
CA MET A 123 -15.50 -2.88 -14.94
C MET A 123 -15.37 -1.53 -15.67
N ARG A 124 -14.43 -1.42 -16.61
CA ARG A 124 -14.27 -0.22 -17.45
C ARG A 124 -15.55 0.10 -18.22
N LYS A 125 -16.21 -0.92 -18.79
CA LYS A 125 -17.49 -0.76 -19.48
C LYS A 125 -18.59 -0.30 -18.54
N ALA A 126 -18.73 -0.92 -17.36
CA ALA A 126 -19.73 -0.52 -16.38
C ALA A 126 -19.54 0.91 -15.88
N VAL A 127 -18.29 1.35 -15.68
CA VAL A 127 -17.98 2.76 -15.36
C VAL A 127 -18.30 3.68 -16.53
N ALA A 128 -17.95 3.29 -17.76
CA ALA A 128 -18.28 4.06 -18.96
C ALA A 128 -19.80 4.26 -19.07
N ASP A 129 -20.59 3.21 -18.82
CA ASP A 129 -22.05 3.24 -18.81
C ASP A 129 -22.58 4.32 -17.85
N ARG A 130 -22.02 4.41 -16.63
CA ARG A 130 -22.41 5.41 -15.62
C ARG A 130 -21.98 6.84 -15.96
N LEU A 131 -20.94 7.01 -16.76
CA LEU A 131 -20.41 8.32 -17.15
C LEU A 131 -21.01 8.86 -18.46
N ARG A 132 -21.72 8.04 -19.24
CA ARG A 132 -22.27 8.44 -20.56
C ARG A 132 -23.12 9.69 -20.50
N GLU A 133 -24.02 9.80 -19.53
CA GLU A 133 -24.91 10.97 -19.42
C GLU A 133 -24.11 12.26 -19.16
N SER A 134 -23.06 12.18 -18.35
CA SER A 134 -22.18 13.34 -18.09
C SER A 134 -21.41 13.76 -19.34
N VAL A 135 -20.93 12.80 -20.13
CA VAL A 135 -20.23 13.07 -21.41
C VAL A 135 -21.18 13.58 -22.49
N ALA A 136 -22.41 13.04 -22.57
CA ALA A 136 -23.42 13.54 -23.49
C ALA A 136 -23.81 14.99 -23.17
N ALA A 137 -24.01 15.32 -21.89
CA ALA A 137 -24.29 16.68 -21.46
C ALA A 137 -23.15 17.66 -21.80
N LEU A 138 -21.89 17.21 -21.70
CA LEU A 138 -20.73 18.00 -22.15
C LEU A 138 -20.80 18.29 -23.65
N ALA A 139 -21.10 17.30 -24.47
CA ALA A 139 -21.15 17.42 -25.93
C ALA A 139 -22.23 18.41 -26.41
N GLU A 140 -23.36 18.49 -25.71
CA GLU A 140 -24.42 19.48 -26.00
C GLU A 140 -23.96 20.94 -25.78
N ARG A 141 -22.88 21.16 -25.04
CA ARG A 141 -22.39 22.48 -24.64
C ARG A 141 -21.01 22.83 -25.19
N SER A 142 -20.38 21.92 -25.93
CA SER A 142 -19.08 22.20 -26.57
C SER A 142 -19.24 23.24 -27.67
N GLY A 143 -18.29 24.18 -27.77
CA GLY A 143 -18.29 25.17 -28.85
C GLY A 143 -17.80 24.58 -30.18
N ASP A 144 -18.28 25.13 -31.30
CA ASP A 144 -17.85 24.79 -32.67
C ASP A 144 -16.39 25.19 -32.98
N THR A 145 -15.76 25.99 -32.12
CA THR A 145 -14.39 26.46 -32.32
C THR A 145 -13.39 25.35 -32.05
N ALA A 146 -12.95 24.71 -33.14
CA ALA A 146 -11.80 23.81 -33.20
C ALA A 146 -10.48 24.57 -32.97
N ASP A 147 -10.31 25.20 -31.81
CA ASP A 147 -9.09 25.97 -31.50
C ASP A 147 -7.88 25.05 -31.22
N GLY A 148 -8.01 23.74 -31.50
CA GLY A 148 -6.92 22.76 -31.47
C GLY A 148 -6.25 22.56 -30.10
N ARG A 149 -6.75 23.20 -29.04
CA ARG A 149 -6.22 23.03 -27.68
C ARG A 149 -6.80 21.77 -27.06
N ASP A 150 -5.92 20.84 -26.72
CA ASP A 150 -6.22 19.73 -25.83
C ASP A 150 -6.78 20.29 -24.52
N TRP A 151 -8.09 20.17 -24.28
CA TRP A 151 -8.77 20.59 -23.04
C TRP A 151 -9.07 19.39 -22.13
N GLU A 152 -8.90 18.16 -22.63
CA GLU A 152 -9.21 16.90 -21.93
C GLU A 152 -8.60 16.86 -20.52
N TRP A 153 -7.42 17.47 -20.31
CA TRP A 153 -6.74 17.58 -19.01
C TRP A 153 -7.58 18.27 -17.92
N ALA A 154 -8.52 19.14 -18.32
CA ALA A 154 -9.43 19.86 -17.43
C ALA A 154 -10.82 19.18 -17.31
N ALA A 155 -11.10 18.11 -18.07
CA ALA A 155 -12.43 17.54 -18.20
C ALA A 155 -13.11 17.18 -16.86
N PRO A 156 -12.44 16.59 -15.85
CA PRO A 156 -13.06 16.34 -14.55
C PRO A 156 -13.62 17.61 -13.88
N VAL A 157 -12.89 18.73 -13.96
CA VAL A 157 -13.31 20.00 -13.36
C VAL A 157 -14.48 20.62 -14.13
N VAL A 158 -14.50 20.46 -15.46
CA VAL A 158 -15.62 20.91 -16.30
C VAL A 158 -16.89 20.14 -15.97
N ILE A 159 -16.80 18.82 -15.79
CA ILE A 159 -17.92 17.97 -15.35
C ILE A 159 -18.44 18.44 -13.98
N ASP A 160 -17.55 18.71 -13.03
CA ASP A 160 -17.93 19.24 -11.72
C ASP A 160 -18.62 20.62 -11.82
N ALA A 161 -18.16 21.50 -12.73
CA ALA A 161 -18.80 22.78 -13.00
C ALA A 161 -20.21 22.64 -13.59
N MET A 162 -20.42 21.64 -14.45
CA MET A 162 -21.73 21.33 -15.01
C MET A 162 -22.68 20.74 -13.96
N ALA A 163 -22.14 19.91 -13.06
CA ALA A 163 -22.85 19.38 -11.90
C ALA A 163 -23.09 20.42 -10.79
N LYS A 164 -22.56 21.65 -10.95
CA LYS A 164 -22.60 22.74 -9.96
C LYS A 164 -21.98 22.35 -8.62
N ALA A 165 -20.95 21.51 -8.64
CA ALA A 165 -20.23 21.11 -7.44
C ALA A 165 -19.47 22.29 -6.80
N SER A 166 -19.43 22.33 -5.48
CA SER A 166 -18.71 23.34 -4.69
C SER A 166 -17.19 23.24 -4.86
N SER A 167 -16.69 22.12 -5.40
CA SER A 167 -15.27 21.94 -5.77
C SER A 167 -14.78 23.00 -6.74
N VAL A 168 -15.66 23.58 -7.58
CA VAL A 168 -15.29 24.67 -8.50
C VAL A 168 -15.02 25.97 -7.74
N ALA A 169 -15.81 26.28 -6.72
CA ALA A 169 -15.54 27.42 -5.84
C ALA A 169 -14.20 27.23 -5.11
N TRP A 170 -13.90 26.01 -4.69
CA TRP A 170 -12.61 25.65 -4.09
C TRP A 170 -11.42 25.78 -5.06
N VAL A 171 -11.58 25.42 -6.34
CA VAL A 171 -10.57 25.66 -7.38
C VAL A 171 -10.36 27.17 -7.60
N ASN A 172 -11.46 27.93 -7.68
CA ASN A 172 -11.44 29.38 -7.92
C ASN A 172 -10.95 30.21 -6.72
N SER A 173 -11.01 29.65 -5.51
CA SER A 173 -10.53 30.33 -4.30
C SER A 173 -9.01 30.52 -4.30
N PRO A 174 -8.48 31.74 -4.08
CA PRO A 174 -7.05 31.99 -3.92
C PRO A 174 -6.41 31.15 -2.81
N ASP A 175 -7.15 30.89 -1.74
CA ASP A 175 -6.73 30.10 -0.58
C ASP A 175 -7.14 28.62 -0.67
N GLY A 176 -7.68 28.20 -1.82
CA GLY A 176 -8.17 26.85 -2.07
C GLY A 176 -7.12 25.96 -2.73
N PHE A 177 -7.47 25.37 -3.88
CA PHE A 177 -6.68 24.31 -4.51
C PHE A 177 -5.23 24.73 -4.83
N ALA A 178 -5.00 25.97 -5.24
CA ALA A 178 -3.70 26.48 -5.64
C ALA A 178 -2.63 26.48 -4.53
N LEU A 179 -3.03 26.44 -3.25
CA LEU A 179 -2.10 26.42 -2.11
C LEU A 179 -1.65 25.02 -1.69
N LEU A 180 -2.20 23.96 -2.29
CA LEU A 180 -1.90 22.59 -1.87
C LEU A 180 -0.70 21.97 -2.59
N GLY A 181 -0.21 22.61 -3.65
CA GLY A 181 1.01 22.18 -4.34
C GLY A 181 2.22 23.00 -3.96
N ASN A 182 3.34 22.31 -3.75
CA ASN A 182 4.62 22.92 -3.39
C ASN A 182 5.53 23.13 -4.61
N GLU A 183 5.05 22.82 -5.82
CA GLU A 183 5.85 22.94 -7.05
C GLU A 183 5.65 24.30 -7.71
N GLU A 184 6.74 24.87 -8.22
CA GLU A 184 6.79 26.24 -8.76
C GLU A 184 5.70 26.52 -9.81
N GLY A 185 5.39 25.55 -10.68
CA GLY A 185 4.38 25.74 -11.72
C GLY A 185 2.94 25.46 -11.29
N PHE A 186 2.69 24.91 -10.10
CA PHE A 186 1.37 24.36 -9.77
C PHE A 186 0.30 25.45 -9.70
N LYS A 187 0.63 26.63 -9.16
CA LYS A 187 -0.32 27.75 -9.08
C LYS A 187 -0.83 28.18 -10.45
N GLU A 188 0.05 28.22 -11.45
CA GLU A 188 -0.33 28.59 -12.81
C GLU A 188 -1.11 27.48 -13.51
N HIS A 189 -0.84 26.20 -13.21
CA HIS A 189 -1.70 25.10 -13.68
C HIS A 189 -3.12 25.21 -13.12
N VAL A 190 -3.26 25.58 -11.85
CA VAL A 190 -4.57 25.84 -11.25
C VAL A 190 -5.20 27.10 -11.85
N ALA A 191 -4.43 28.14 -12.17
CA ALA A 191 -4.95 29.32 -12.85
C ALA A 191 -5.55 28.96 -14.23
N GLU A 192 -4.89 28.10 -15.02
CA GLU A 192 -5.45 27.61 -16.28
C GLU A 192 -6.74 26.79 -16.07
N LEU A 193 -6.83 25.96 -15.01
CA LEU A 193 -8.10 25.29 -14.66
C LEU A 193 -9.21 26.30 -14.40
N ARG A 194 -8.92 27.40 -13.67
CA ARG A 194 -9.90 28.45 -13.37
C ARG A 194 -10.42 29.07 -14.66
N THR A 195 -9.54 29.40 -15.61
CA THR A 195 -9.90 29.95 -16.91
C THR A 195 -10.92 29.06 -17.62
N VAL A 196 -10.62 27.76 -17.75
CA VAL A 196 -11.51 26.79 -18.41
C VAL A 196 -12.88 26.70 -17.71
N THR A 197 -12.90 26.69 -16.37
CA THR A 197 -14.16 26.60 -15.61
C THR A 197 -15.00 27.89 -15.65
N THR A 198 -14.36 29.05 -15.70
CA THR A 198 -15.01 30.37 -15.62
C THR A 198 -15.54 30.79 -16.98
N GLU A 199 -14.73 30.63 -18.01
CA GLU A 199 -15.10 30.97 -19.38
C GLU A 199 -16.00 29.90 -20.01
N ARG A 200 -16.01 28.67 -19.45
CA ARG A 200 -16.73 27.49 -19.99
C ARG A 200 -16.42 27.24 -21.46
N THR A 201 -15.23 27.65 -21.88
CA THR A 201 -14.71 27.50 -23.23
C THR A 201 -13.94 26.19 -23.28
N PHE A 202 -14.60 25.15 -23.78
CA PHE A 202 -13.93 23.91 -24.14
C PHE A 202 -14.33 23.50 -25.56
N GLY A 203 -13.38 22.89 -26.26
CA GLY A 203 -13.53 22.48 -27.65
C GLY A 203 -14.49 21.30 -27.83
N PRO A 204 -14.60 20.75 -29.04
CA PRO A 204 -15.41 19.57 -29.31
C PRO A 204 -15.01 18.41 -28.39
N VAL A 205 -15.99 17.60 -27.97
CA VAL A 205 -15.78 16.41 -27.14
C VAL A 205 -15.24 15.28 -28.02
N PRO A 206 -14.01 14.79 -27.80
CA PRO A 206 -13.47 13.65 -28.56
C PRO A 206 -14.16 12.34 -28.18
N ASP A 207 -14.29 11.42 -29.14
CA ASP A 207 -14.82 10.06 -28.90
C ASP A 207 -14.02 9.30 -27.82
N THR A 208 -12.74 9.62 -27.67
CA THR A 208 -11.82 9.01 -26.69
C THR A 208 -11.97 9.56 -25.27
N LEU A 209 -12.78 10.61 -25.05
CA LEU A 209 -12.90 11.25 -23.74
C LEU A 209 -13.50 10.31 -22.70
N ILE A 210 -14.47 9.47 -23.10
CA ILE A 210 -15.10 8.52 -22.16
C ILE A 210 -14.07 7.52 -21.62
N ASP A 211 -13.18 6.99 -22.47
CA ASP A 211 -12.13 6.06 -22.06
C ASP A 211 -11.15 6.72 -21.09
N LEU A 212 -10.79 7.98 -21.36
CA LEU A 212 -9.96 8.78 -20.45
C LEU A 212 -10.65 9.00 -19.11
N LEU A 213 -11.93 9.36 -19.08
CA LEU A 213 -12.65 9.59 -17.83
C LEU A 213 -12.83 8.29 -17.03
N VAL A 214 -12.97 7.15 -17.69
CA VAL A 214 -12.94 5.82 -17.06
C VAL A 214 -11.57 5.56 -16.43
N ASP A 215 -10.47 5.80 -17.16
CA ASP A 215 -9.09 5.70 -16.65
C ASP A 215 -8.88 6.60 -15.42
N VAL A 216 -9.36 7.84 -15.47
CA VAL A 216 -9.28 8.80 -14.36
C VAL A 216 -10.13 8.34 -13.18
N ALA A 217 -11.36 7.92 -13.42
CA ALA A 217 -12.27 7.53 -12.36
C ALA A 217 -11.79 6.29 -11.59
N LEU A 218 -11.14 5.34 -12.26
CA LEU A 218 -10.65 4.10 -11.65
C LEU A 218 -9.19 4.17 -11.17
N GLY A 219 -8.36 4.97 -11.83
CA GLY A 219 -6.91 4.98 -11.66
C GLY A 219 -6.32 6.24 -11.04
N SER A 220 -7.08 7.33 -10.92
CA SER A 220 -6.57 8.56 -10.30
C SER A 220 -6.43 8.40 -8.78
N PRO A 221 -5.23 8.65 -8.21
CA PRO A 221 -5.05 8.70 -6.75
C PRO A 221 -6.00 9.67 -6.05
N ALA A 222 -6.24 10.85 -6.63
CA ALA A 222 -7.13 11.85 -6.03
C ALA A 222 -8.59 11.39 -5.95
N VAL A 223 -9.15 10.86 -7.05
CA VAL A 223 -10.52 10.34 -7.08
C VAL A 223 -10.67 9.11 -6.18
N CYS A 224 -9.71 8.17 -6.22
CA CYS A 224 -9.76 6.98 -5.38
C CYS A 224 -9.65 7.31 -3.88
N ALA A 225 -8.76 8.22 -3.51
CA ALA A 225 -8.61 8.71 -2.15
C ALA A 225 -9.87 9.43 -1.66
N LEU A 226 -10.52 10.23 -2.52
CA LEU A 226 -11.77 10.89 -2.19
C LEU A 226 -12.85 9.88 -1.79
N ARG A 227 -13.05 8.81 -2.58
CA ARG A 227 -14.00 7.74 -2.23
C ARG A 227 -13.63 7.04 -0.93
N ALA A 228 -12.37 6.65 -0.76
CA ALA A 228 -11.91 5.92 0.42
C ALA A 228 -12.11 6.75 1.72
N LEU A 229 -11.80 8.05 1.66
CA LEU A 229 -12.01 8.96 2.80
C LEU A 229 -13.49 9.21 3.08
N HIS A 230 -14.33 9.32 2.04
CA HIS A 230 -15.78 9.52 2.22
C HIS A 230 -16.44 8.33 2.94
N ARG A 231 -15.99 7.09 2.70
CA ARG A 231 -16.52 5.89 3.38
C ARG A 231 -16.37 5.94 4.90
N ILE A 232 -15.28 6.53 5.39
CA ILE A 232 -15.02 6.69 6.83
C ILE A 232 -15.45 8.07 7.36
N ALA A 233 -16.04 8.91 6.52
CA ALA A 233 -16.57 10.22 6.87
C ALA A 233 -17.86 10.54 6.08
N PRO A 234 -18.89 9.66 6.12
CA PRO A 234 -20.08 9.78 5.28
C PRO A 234 -20.96 10.98 5.63
N ASP A 235 -20.71 11.62 6.77
CA ASP A 235 -21.36 12.84 7.22
C ASP A 235 -20.83 14.12 6.53
N LEU A 236 -19.72 14.03 5.80
CA LEU A 236 -19.21 15.11 4.96
C LEU A 236 -19.77 15.01 3.53
N ALA A 237 -20.11 16.14 2.93
CA ALA A 237 -20.49 16.16 1.52
C ALA A 237 -19.29 15.77 0.62
N TRP A 238 -19.57 15.14 -0.53
CA TRP A 238 -18.57 14.76 -1.53
C TRP A 238 -17.65 15.90 -1.95
N ASP A 239 -18.18 17.13 -2.00
CA ASP A 239 -17.47 18.34 -2.40
C ASP A 239 -17.05 19.24 -1.21
N ASP A 240 -17.05 18.70 0.01
CA ASP A 240 -16.52 19.39 1.20
C ASP A 240 -15.03 19.71 1.03
N HIS A 241 -14.65 20.97 1.16
CA HIS A 241 -13.27 21.42 0.89
C HIS A 241 -12.21 20.73 1.78
N ARG A 242 -12.58 20.25 2.97
CA ARG A 242 -11.68 19.52 3.89
C ARG A 242 -11.40 18.13 3.36
N LEU A 243 -12.44 17.48 2.83
CA LEU A 243 -12.36 16.17 2.19
C LEU A 243 -11.55 16.24 0.89
N LEU A 244 -11.83 17.25 0.04
CA LEU A 244 -11.07 17.50 -1.19
C LEU A 244 -9.59 17.77 -0.91
N LYS A 245 -9.29 18.56 0.14
CA LYS A 245 -7.91 18.82 0.58
C LYS A 245 -7.20 17.54 1.02
N ALA A 246 -7.86 16.71 1.84
CA ALA A 246 -7.30 15.45 2.33
C ALA A 246 -7.02 14.46 1.18
N ALA A 247 -7.95 14.34 0.21
CA ALA A 247 -7.76 13.51 -0.98
C ALA A 247 -6.61 14.01 -1.86
N ASN A 248 -6.50 15.33 -2.06
CA ASN A 248 -5.40 15.92 -2.81
C ASN A 248 -4.03 15.69 -2.11
N GLN A 249 -3.98 15.77 -0.78
CA GLN A 249 -2.76 15.50 -0.02
C GLN A 249 -2.25 14.07 -0.27
N ILE A 250 -3.13 13.08 -0.24
CA ILE A 250 -2.81 11.69 -0.60
C ILE A 250 -2.32 11.61 -2.05
N ALA A 251 -2.99 12.29 -2.97
CA ALA A 251 -2.60 12.32 -4.38
C ALA A 251 -1.19 12.90 -4.61
N TRP A 252 -0.78 13.92 -3.83
CA TRP A 252 0.60 14.42 -3.84
C TRP A 252 1.63 13.39 -3.32
N GLY A 253 1.24 12.57 -2.34
CA GLY A 253 2.02 11.41 -1.92
C GLY A 253 2.23 10.41 -3.06
N PHE A 254 1.16 10.05 -3.77
CA PHE A 254 1.26 9.15 -4.94
C PHE A 254 2.07 9.76 -6.07
N ARG A 255 1.90 11.05 -6.33
CA ARG A 255 2.72 11.78 -7.30
C ARG A 255 4.20 11.71 -6.92
N THR A 256 4.54 11.77 -5.63
CA THR A 256 5.91 11.55 -5.16
C THR A 256 6.39 10.14 -5.48
N LEU A 257 5.58 9.12 -5.24
CA LEU A 257 5.85 7.73 -5.59
C LEU A 257 6.06 7.54 -7.10
N PHE A 258 5.16 8.03 -7.95
CA PHE A 258 5.25 7.88 -9.40
C PHE A 258 6.38 8.69 -10.06
N ASN A 259 7.00 9.64 -9.35
CA ASN A 259 8.23 10.30 -9.80
C ASN A 259 9.51 9.64 -9.25
N GLN A 260 9.40 8.57 -8.48
CA GLN A 260 10.57 7.81 -8.04
C GLN A 260 11.20 7.12 -9.26
N HIS A 261 12.53 7.05 -9.28
CA HIS A 261 13.28 6.60 -10.45
C HIS A 261 12.95 5.16 -10.86
N ASP A 262 12.80 4.28 -9.86
CA ASP A 262 12.39 2.89 -10.01
C ASP A 262 10.93 2.81 -10.51
N ALA A 263 10.00 3.57 -9.94
CA ALA A 263 8.62 3.61 -10.43
C ALA A 263 8.54 4.10 -11.89
N VAL A 264 9.31 5.12 -12.24
CA VAL A 264 9.42 5.59 -13.64
C VAL A 264 9.97 4.49 -14.52
N ALA A 265 11.03 3.78 -14.12
CA ALA A 265 11.58 2.69 -14.91
C ALA A 265 10.57 1.54 -15.15
N LEU A 266 9.81 1.17 -14.12
CA LEU A 266 8.80 0.12 -14.20
C LEU A 266 7.64 0.50 -15.14
N LEU A 267 7.14 1.72 -15.03
CA LEU A 267 5.94 2.16 -15.76
C LEU A 267 6.25 2.73 -17.15
N ARG A 268 7.48 3.18 -17.39
CA ARG A 268 7.90 3.75 -18.67
C ARG A 268 8.07 2.63 -19.69
N LYS A 269 7.06 2.49 -20.55
CA LYS A 269 7.15 1.81 -21.85
C LYS A 269 7.77 2.76 -22.88
N ASP A 270 8.07 2.29 -24.09
CA ASP A 270 8.83 2.99 -25.16
C ASP A 270 8.30 4.38 -25.60
N ASP A 271 7.20 4.89 -25.06
CA ASP A 271 6.56 6.18 -25.39
C ASP A 271 6.54 7.14 -24.18
N ASP A 272 7.48 8.10 -24.16
CA ASP A 272 7.68 9.08 -23.10
C ASP A 272 6.50 10.09 -22.97
N ASP A 273 5.72 10.33 -24.04
CA ASP A 273 4.69 11.38 -24.07
C ASP A 273 3.40 11.01 -23.32
N ARG A 274 3.27 9.74 -22.88
CA ARG A 274 2.05 9.20 -22.27
C ARG A 274 2.24 8.60 -20.89
N TYR A 275 3.32 8.94 -20.19
CA TYR A 275 3.60 8.39 -18.84
C TYR A 275 2.45 8.57 -17.84
N TRP A 276 1.79 9.73 -17.83
CA TRP A 276 0.63 9.99 -16.95
C TRP A 276 -0.52 8.99 -17.18
N ARG A 277 -0.69 8.51 -18.42
CA ARG A 277 -1.72 7.51 -18.76
C ARG A 277 -1.30 6.11 -18.32
N GLN A 278 -0.01 5.78 -18.40
CA GLN A 278 0.51 4.54 -17.81
C GLN A 278 0.30 4.51 -16.30
N VAL A 279 0.45 5.64 -15.62
CA VAL A 279 0.14 5.77 -14.17
C VAL A 279 -1.33 5.47 -13.89
N LEU A 280 -2.26 6.05 -14.66
CA LEU A 280 -3.69 5.76 -14.52
C LEU A 280 -3.99 4.28 -14.76
N ASN A 281 -3.49 3.73 -15.87
CA ASN A 281 -3.67 2.32 -16.23
C ASN A 281 -3.14 1.39 -15.14
N TYR A 282 -1.97 1.69 -14.58
CA TYR A 282 -1.41 0.94 -13.46
C TYR A 282 -2.33 0.99 -12.23
N GLY A 283 -2.88 2.16 -11.92
CA GLY A 283 -3.89 2.32 -10.86
C GLY A 283 -5.12 1.44 -11.09
N VAL A 284 -5.61 1.35 -12.33
CA VAL A 284 -6.73 0.46 -12.69
C VAL A 284 -6.34 -1.02 -12.58
N GLU A 285 -5.26 -1.43 -13.26
CA GLU A 285 -4.80 -2.83 -13.32
C GLU A 285 -4.48 -3.39 -11.93
N HIS A 286 -3.98 -2.54 -11.02
CA HIS A 286 -3.62 -2.94 -9.66
C HIS A 286 -4.61 -2.47 -8.58
N ASN A 287 -5.89 -2.26 -8.94
CA ASN A 287 -7.01 -2.07 -8.02
C ASN A 287 -6.77 -0.95 -6.97
N LEU A 288 -6.27 0.22 -7.39
CA LEU A 288 -5.91 1.32 -6.48
C LEU A 288 -7.04 1.71 -5.51
N GLN A 289 -8.31 1.68 -5.97
CA GLN A 289 -9.46 1.94 -5.10
C GLN A 289 -9.51 0.96 -3.91
N ALA A 290 -9.43 -0.34 -4.17
CA ALA A 290 -9.55 -1.35 -3.12
C ALA A 290 -8.34 -1.33 -2.17
N VAL A 291 -7.14 -1.00 -2.68
CA VAL A 291 -5.94 -0.79 -1.85
C VAL A 291 -6.14 0.35 -0.86
N LEU A 292 -6.72 1.47 -1.32
CA LEU A 292 -6.98 2.61 -0.46
C LEU A 292 -8.10 2.31 0.54
N ASP A 293 -9.17 1.64 0.14
CA ASP A 293 -10.26 1.27 1.05
C ASP A 293 -9.76 0.37 2.19
N GLU A 294 -8.96 -0.64 1.85
CA GLU A 294 -8.33 -1.53 2.82
C GLU A 294 -7.35 -0.82 3.76
N TYR A 295 -6.54 0.10 3.22
CA TYR A 295 -5.56 0.82 4.05
C TYR A 295 -6.22 1.85 4.95
N VAL A 296 -7.22 2.58 4.45
CA VAL A 296 -8.01 3.54 5.21
C VAL A 296 -8.75 2.87 6.35
N HIS A 297 -9.38 1.71 6.11
CA HIS A 297 -10.00 0.90 7.16
C HIS A 297 -8.99 0.54 8.27
N TYR A 298 -7.83 0.02 7.89
CA TYR A 298 -6.79 -0.35 8.85
C TYR A 298 -6.29 0.86 9.67
N LEU A 299 -6.06 2.00 9.00
CA LEU A 299 -5.56 3.21 9.66
C LEU A 299 -6.55 3.80 10.67
N LEU A 300 -7.86 3.61 10.47
CA LEU A 300 -8.88 4.11 11.39
C LEU A 300 -8.68 3.56 12.82
N ASP A 301 -8.36 2.26 12.92
CA ASP A 301 -8.06 1.59 14.17
C ASP A 301 -6.62 1.87 14.62
N ALA A 302 -5.64 1.76 13.71
CA ALA A 302 -4.22 1.89 14.04
C ALA A 302 -3.86 3.28 14.59
N GLU A 303 -4.51 4.33 14.10
CA GLU A 303 -4.33 5.72 14.55
C GLU A 303 -5.30 6.12 15.68
N GLY A 304 -6.19 5.20 16.12
CA GLY A 304 -7.18 5.47 17.18
C GLY A 304 -8.21 6.54 16.80
N LEU A 305 -8.59 6.60 15.53
CA LEU A 305 -9.43 7.65 14.96
C LEU A 305 -10.92 7.28 14.90
N GLY A 306 -11.30 6.02 15.12
CA GLY A 306 -12.69 5.55 14.99
C GLY A 306 -13.74 6.37 15.74
N ALA A 307 -13.44 6.85 16.95
CA ALA A 307 -14.35 7.66 17.77
C ALA A 307 -14.20 9.19 17.57
N LYS A 308 -13.33 9.63 16.65
CA LYS A 308 -13.07 11.06 16.40
C LYS A 308 -14.08 11.64 15.39
N PRO A 309 -14.31 12.96 15.39
CA PRO A 309 -15.09 13.63 14.35
C PRO A 309 -14.55 13.36 12.95
N ALA A 310 -15.43 13.38 11.94
CA ALA A 310 -15.09 13.13 10.53
C ALA A 310 -13.89 13.93 10.02
N VAL A 311 -13.83 15.22 10.34
CA VAL A 311 -12.73 16.11 9.93
C VAL A 311 -11.39 15.66 10.50
N ASP A 312 -11.36 15.20 11.75
CA ASP A 312 -10.15 14.70 12.40
C ASP A 312 -9.73 13.34 11.83
N ARG A 313 -10.71 12.46 11.55
CA ARG A 313 -10.49 11.17 10.88
C ARG A 313 -9.78 11.35 9.54
N ILE A 314 -10.34 12.17 8.66
CA ILE A 314 -9.75 12.37 7.32
C ILE A 314 -8.39 13.05 7.38
N ALA A 315 -8.17 13.98 8.32
CA ALA A 315 -6.89 14.68 8.46
C ALA A 315 -5.78 13.76 9.00
N GLY A 316 -6.09 12.91 9.98
CA GLY A 316 -5.16 11.92 10.50
C GLY A 316 -4.78 10.88 9.43
N ILE A 317 -5.79 10.33 8.74
CA ILE A 317 -5.58 9.31 7.70
C ILE A 317 -4.82 9.88 6.50
N SER A 318 -5.17 11.07 6.00
CA SER A 318 -4.46 11.67 4.86
C SER A 318 -3.00 11.95 5.19
N LYS A 319 -2.72 12.39 6.43
CA LYS A 319 -1.36 12.58 6.92
C LYS A 319 -0.58 11.26 6.96
N ALA A 320 -1.13 10.22 7.59
CA ALA A 320 -0.48 8.91 7.70
C ALA A 320 -0.13 8.30 6.34
N ILE A 321 -1.09 8.32 5.39
CA ILE A 321 -0.86 7.83 4.02
C ILE A 321 0.23 8.64 3.31
N SER A 322 0.20 9.98 3.44
CA SER A 322 1.18 10.86 2.81
C SER A 322 2.59 10.66 3.35
N GLU A 323 2.73 10.47 4.67
CA GLU A 323 4.01 10.21 5.33
C GLU A 323 4.59 8.86 4.91
N ALA A 324 3.76 7.81 4.79
CA ALA A 324 4.18 6.51 4.29
C ALA A 324 4.71 6.59 2.84
N LEU A 325 4.02 7.33 1.96
CA LEU A 325 4.43 7.54 0.57
C LEU A 325 5.70 8.41 0.42
N ALA A 326 5.96 9.28 1.40
CA ALA A 326 7.09 10.21 1.39
C ALA A 326 8.41 9.60 1.90
N ILE A 327 8.43 8.31 2.27
CA ILE A 327 9.61 7.65 2.81
C ILE A 327 10.82 7.75 1.86
N ARG A 328 11.91 8.32 2.37
CA ARG A 328 13.19 8.41 1.64
C ARG A 328 13.91 7.06 1.65
N PRO A 329 14.58 6.65 0.56
CA PRO A 329 15.42 5.45 0.55
C PRO A 329 16.54 5.58 1.58
N SER A 330 16.93 4.47 2.19
CA SER A 330 18.19 4.43 2.95
C SER A 330 19.37 4.58 1.99
N GLN A 331 20.41 5.31 2.41
CA GLN A 331 21.71 5.29 1.75
C GLN A 331 22.57 4.26 2.48
N ILE A 332 23.03 3.25 1.76
CA ILE A 332 23.81 2.14 2.31
C ILE A 332 25.22 2.27 1.77
N ASP A 333 26.18 2.52 2.64
CA ASP A 333 27.59 2.55 2.27
C ASP A 333 28.09 1.13 2.03
N VAL A 334 28.64 0.88 0.85
CA VAL A 334 29.22 -0.40 0.45
C VAL A 334 30.72 -0.22 0.24
N GLU A 335 31.48 -1.09 0.88
CA GLU A 335 32.93 -1.16 0.75
C GLU A 335 33.31 -2.01 -0.47
N ASP A 336 34.16 -1.45 -1.34
CA ASP A 336 34.67 -2.07 -2.55
C ASP A 336 36.20 -2.22 -2.44
N PRO A 337 36.68 -3.28 -1.77
CA PRO A 337 38.10 -3.53 -1.61
C PRO A 337 38.74 -3.92 -2.95
N THR A 338 39.67 -3.10 -3.41
CA THR A 338 40.46 -3.31 -4.63
C THR A 338 41.94 -3.42 -4.30
N VAL A 339 42.71 -4.08 -5.17
CA VAL A 339 44.17 -4.19 -5.02
C VAL A 339 44.85 -3.30 -6.05
N ASP A 340 45.59 -2.30 -5.58
CA ASP A 340 46.43 -1.43 -6.41
C ASP A 340 47.92 -1.76 -6.16
N GLY A 341 48.51 -2.54 -7.05
CA GLY A 341 49.85 -3.10 -6.91
C GLY A 341 49.98 -4.00 -5.67
N LYS A 342 50.66 -3.51 -4.62
CA LYS A 342 50.83 -4.21 -3.33
C LYS A 342 49.98 -3.60 -2.20
N LYS A 343 49.11 -2.65 -2.51
CA LYS A 343 48.27 -1.95 -1.51
C LYS A 343 46.81 -2.40 -1.65
N LEU A 344 46.17 -2.64 -0.50
CA LEU A 344 44.73 -2.78 -0.40
C LEU A 344 44.11 -1.38 -0.35
N VAL A 345 43.22 -1.06 -1.28
CA VAL A 345 42.48 0.20 -1.34
C VAL A 345 41.00 -0.12 -1.16
N ILE A 346 40.40 0.38 -0.07
CA ILE A 346 38.98 0.20 0.19
C ILE A 346 38.23 1.42 -0.35
N ASN A 347 37.67 1.27 -1.55
CA ASN A 347 36.77 2.27 -2.11
C ASN A 347 35.40 2.17 -1.44
N LYS A 348 34.60 3.22 -1.57
CA LYS A 348 33.22 3.24 -1.07
C LYS A 348 32.27 3.76 -2.14
N PHE A 349 31.10 3.16 -2.23
CA PHE A 349 29.99 3.66 -3.03
C PHE A 349 28.66 3.49 -2.28
N GLN A 350 27.64 4.24 -2.67
CA GLN A 350 26.35 4.23 -2.00
C GLN A 350 25.29 3.49 -2.81
N MET A 351 24.63 2.53 -2.16
CA MET A 351 23.46 1.84 -2.70
C MET A 351 22.19 2.37 -2.05
N ARG A 352 21.11 2.41 -2.82
CA ARG A 352 19.78 2.84 -2.35
C ARG A 352 19.00 1.65 -1.80
N GLY A 353 18.56 1.75 -0.55
CA GLY A 353 17.62 0.80 0.07
C GLY A 353 16.19 1.34 0.02
N ARG A 354 15.42 1.02 -1.02
CA ARG A 354 14.00 1.42 -1.15
C ARG A 354 13.07 0.21 -1.14
N PHE A 355 13.36 -0.80 -1.95
CA PHE A 355 12.59 -2.04 -1.95
C PHE A 355 12.75 -2.79 -0.63
N ALA A 356 13.99 -2.81 -0.12
CA ALA A 356 14.35 -3.38 1.16
C ALA A 356 15.08 -2.36 2.04
N MET A 357 14.78 -2.35 3.34
CA MET A 357 15.36 -1.40 4.29
C MET A 357 15.80 -2.10 5.58
N ARG A 358 16.82 -1.53 6.23
CA ARG A 358 17.22 -1.89 7.59
C ARG A 358 16.34 -1.15 8.60
N LEU A 359 15.87 -1.87 9.61
CA LEU A 359 15.33 -1.29 10.84
C LEU A 359 16.44 -1.31 11.92
N ALA A 360 16.94 -0.13 12.28
CA ALA A 360 17.99 0.04 13.29
C ALA A 360 17.64 1.16 14.26
N ASP A 361 18.05 0.96 15.51
CA ASP A 361 18.08 2.00 16.52
C ASP A 361 19.33 2.86 16.28
N TYR A 362 19.15 4.04 15.69
CA TYR A 362 20.22 5.02 15.58
C TYR A 362 20.38 5.67 16.95
N LYS A 363 21.30 5.14 17.76
CA LYS A 363 21.64 5.73 19.07
C LYS A 363 22.20 7.15 18.84
N ASP A 364 21.56 8.14 19.47
CA ASP A 364 22.08 9.48 19.74
C ASP A 364 22.43 10.40 18.56
N GLU A 365 21.57 10.51 17.54
CA GLU A 365 21.48 11.72 16.71
C GLU A 365 20.03 12.22 16.67
N GLU A 366 19.81 13.54 16.83
CA GLU A 366 18.51 14.20 16.66
C GLU A 366 17.92 13.82 15.28
N GLY A 367 17.06 12.79 15.24
CA GLY A 367 16.48 12.26 14.01
C GLY A 367 16.43 10.73 13.91
N GLY A 368 17.23 10.00 14.71
CA GLY A 368 17.27 8.54 14.70
C GLY A 368 15.93 7.86 15.02
N ALA A 369 15.29 8.28 16.12
CA ALA A 369 13.98 7.76 16.53
C ALA A 369 12.87 8.10 15.52
N ALA A 370 12.89 9.31 14.96
CA ALA A 370 11.94 9.72 13.93
C ALA A 370 12.06 8.84 12.67
N ARG A 371 13.29 8.54 12.25
CA ARG A 371 13.53 7.64 11.11
C ARG A 371 13.04 6.22 11.37
N LEU A 372 13.24 5.69 12.58
CA LEU A 372 12.73 4.38 12.97
C LEU A 372 11.21 4.30 12.84
N SER A 373 10.48 5.31 13.37
CA SER A 373 9.02 5.39 13.19
C SER A 373 8.65 5.45 11.72
N SER A 374 9.24 6.36 10.93
CA SER A 374 8.89 6.49 9.52
C SER A 374 9.14 5.20 8.71
N VAL A 375 10.20 4.44 9.02
CA VAL A 375 10.46 3.15 8.36
C VAL A 375 9.42 2.10 8.76
N ARG A 376 9.04 2.06 10.03
CA ARG A 376 7.96 1.17 10.51
C ARG A 376 6.63 1.51 9.85
N ASP A 377 6.25 2.79 9.84
CA ASP A 377 4.97 3.26 9.34
C ASP A 377 4.88 3.02 7.81
N ALA A 378 5.99 3.25 7.08
CA ALA A 378 6.08 2.88 5.67
C ALA A 378 6.00 1.35 5.43
N PHE A 379 6.66 0.53 6.26
CA PHE A 379 6.54 -0.93 6.17
C PHE A 379 5.12 -1.42 6.51
N ASN A 380 4.39 -0.74 7.40
CA ASN A 380 3.01 -1.05 7.74
C ASN A 380 1.97 -0.47 6.76
N SER A 381 2.40 0.30 5.77
CA SER A 381 1.59 0.71 4.62
C SER A 381 1.59 -0.38 3.52
N PRO A 382 0.72 -0.32 2.50
CA PRO A 382 0.81 -1.21 1.35
C PRO A 382 2.01 -0.88 0.43
N PHE A 383 2.69 0.25 0.62
CA PHE A 383 3.79 0.72 -0.24
C PHE A 383 5.16 0.19 0.20
N ARG A 384 6.23 0.48 -0.54
CA ARG A 384 7.60 0.08 -0.18
C ARG A 384 8.05 0.74 1.15
N PRO A 385 8.89 0.08 1.96
CA PRO A 385 9.64 -1.15 1.66
C PRO A 385 8.79 -2.42 1.73
N PHE A 386 9.15 -3.40 0.90
CA PHE A 386 8.54 -4.74 0.86
C PHE A 386 9.35 -5.79 1.62
N ALA A 387 10.62 -5.51 1.92
CA ALA A 387 11.40 -6.29 2.85
C ALA A 387 12.00 -5.40 3.94
N LEU A 388 11.90 -5.83 5.19
CA LEU A 388 12.49 -5.14 6.34
C LEU A 388 13.43 -6.09 7.06
N ALA A 389 14.69 -5.69 7.21
CA ALA A 389 15.70 -6.51 7.87
C ALA A 389 16.16 -5.86 9.19
N THR A 390 16.36 -6.65 10.24
CA THR A 390 16.75 -6.15 11.57
C THR A 390 17.69 -7.10 12.33
N THR A 391 18.53 -6.54 13.21
CA THR A 391 19.63 -7.22 13.92
C THR A 391 19.29 -7.66 15.35
N SER A 392 18.14 -7.23 15.87
CA SER A 392 17.65 -7.58 17.20
C SER A 392 16.20 -8.03 17.11
N VAL A 393 15.70 -8.68 18.16
CA VAL A 393 14.26 -8.67 18.41
C VAL A 393 13.92 -7.19 18.48
N GLY A 394 13.30 -6.64 17.42
CA GLY A 394 12.92 -5.23 17.36
C GLY A 394 12.28 -4.86 18.69
N GLN A 395 12.61 -3.68 19.21
CA GLN A 395 12.19 -3.19 20.53
C GLN A 395 10.81 -3.76 20.91
N GLU A 396 10.68 -4.34 22.11
CA GLU A 396 9.40 -4.85 22.61
C GLU A 396 8.27 -3.85 22.27
N GLY A 397 7.17 -4.34 21.69
CA GLY A 397 6.03 -3.49 21.31
C GLY A 397 5.98 -2.95 19.87
N LEU A 398 6.96 -3.24 18.99
CA LEU A 398 6.82 -2.98 17.55
C LEU A 398 6.00 -4.05 16.83
N ASP A 399 5.06 -3.64 15.98
CA ASP A 399 4.20 -4.52 15.19
C ASP A 399 4.36 -4.30 13.68
N PHE A 400 4.33 -5.39 12.91
CA PHE A 400 4.60 -5.43 11.48
C PHE A 400 3.56 -6.21 10.66
N HIS A 401 2.47 -6.65 11.28
CA HIS A 401 1.38 -7.47 10.74
C HIS A 401 0.52 -6.91 9.59
N PRO A 402 0.39 -5.60 9.32
CA PRO A 402 -0.68 -5.10 8.42
C PRO A 402 -0.57 -5.67 7.01
N TYR A 403 0.63 -5.64 6.40
CA TYR A 403 0.86 -6.17 5.06
C TYR A 403 1.98 -7.24 5.03
N CYS A 404 2.28 -7.83 6.19
CA CYS A 404 3.31 -8.86 6.34
C CYS A 404 2.75 -10.05 7.13
N TYR A 405 2.74 -11.22 6.50
CA TYR A 405 2.56 -12.50 7.19
C TYR A 405 3.77 -13.43 7.03
N ARG A 406 4.85 -12.97 6.38
CA ARG A 406 6.05 -13.78 6.10
C ARG A 406 7.24 -13.32 6.94
N LEU A 407 7.74 -14.22 7.78
CA LEU A 407 8.85 -13.96 8.68
C LEU A 407 10.04 -14.87 8.38
N TYR A 408 11.21 -14.27 8.24
CA TYR A 408 12.48 -14.97 8.00
C TYR A 408 13.36 -14.96 9.24
N HIS A 409 13.81 -16.13 9.66
CA HIS A 409 14.90 -16.27 10.61
C HIS A 409 16.19 -16.54 9.85
N TRP A 410 16.90 -15.47 9.46
CA TRP A 410 18.24 -15.60 8.86
C TRP A 410 19.18 -16.37 9.79
N ASN A 411 19.02 -16.17 11.10
CA ASN A 411 19.58 -17.02 12.14
C ASN A 411 18.46 -17.45 13.09
N LEU A 412 18.48 -18.72 13.50
CA LEU A 412 17.54 -19.23 14.52
C LEU A 412 17.75 -18.50 15.85
N PRO A 413 16.67 -18.17 16.57
CA PRO A 413 16.77 -17.56 17.89
C PRO A 413 17.46 -18.46 18.93
N GLY A 414 17.89 -17.83 20.03
CA GLY A 414 18.52 -18.50 21.17
C GLY A 414 17.60 -19.49 21.84
N ASN A 415 16.35 -19.09 22.05
CA ASN A 415 15.36 -19.79 22.86
C ASN A 415 13.96 -19.78 22.19
N PRO A 416 13.00 -20.58 22.66
CA PRO A 416 11.64 -20.62 22.12
C PRO A 416 10.82 -19.34 22.33
N VAL A 417 11.09 -18.58 23.40
CA VAL A 417 10.38 -17.33 23.69
C VAL A 417 10.70 -16.27 22.64
N ASP A 418 11.96 -16.11 22.27
CA ASP A 418 12.40 -15.24 21.18
C ASP A 418 11.77 -15.64 19.84
N LEU A 419 11.55 -16.95 19.62
CA LEU A 419 10.87 -17.45 18.42
C LEU A 419 9.41 -16.96 18.41
N GLU A 420 8.69 -17.15 19.52
CA GLU A 420 7.31 -16.68 19.69
C GLU A 420 7.19 -15.16 19.57
N GLN A 421 8.08 -14.41 20.22
CA GLN A 421 8.08 -12.95 20.19
C GLN A 421 8.35 -12.39 18.79
N ARG A 422 9.16 -13.08 17.98
CA ARG A 422 9.38 -12.72 16.56
C ARG A 422 8.11 -12.97 15.75
N GLU A 423 7.46 -14.11 15.92
CA GLU A 423 6.19 -14.43 15.23
C GLU A 423 5.04 -13.51 15.61
N GLY A 424 4.95 -13.15 16.89
CA GLY A 424 3.96 -12.19 17.39
C GLY A 424 4.05 -10.81 16.73
N ARG A 425 5.15 -10.50 16.01
CA ARG A 425 5.28 -9.24 15.26
C ARG A 425 4.41 -9.19 14.01
N VAL A 426 4.14 -10.34 13.40
CA VAL A 426 3.33 -10.46 12.17
C VAL A 426 1.96 -11.09 12.43
N HIS A 427 1.75 -11.64 13.64
CA HIS A 427 0.49 -12.24 14.08
C HIS A 427 -0.19 -11.36 15.14
N ARG A 428 -1.00 -10.39 14.70
CA ARG A 428 -1.72 -9.42 15.53
C ARG A 428 -3.12 -9.13 14.98
N PHE A 429 -3.89 -8.37 15.75
CA PHE A 429 -5.20 -7.82 15.41
C PHE A 429 -5.29 -7.36 13.94
N LYS A 430 -6.28 -7.86 13.19
CA LYS A 430 -6.54 -7.56 11.77
C LYS A 430 -5.32 -7.69 10.85
N GLY A 431 -4.37 -8.57 11.17
CA GLY A 431 -3.19 -8.85 10.36
C GLY A 431 -3.50 -9.24 8.92
N HIS A 432 -2.49 -9.15 8.04
CA HIS A 432 -2.65 -9.38 6.61
C HIS A 432 -3.33 -10.72 6.28
N ALA A 433 -2.88 -11.81 6.91
CA ALA A 433 -3.46 -13.14 6.72
C ALA A 433 -4.94 -13.20 7.15
N ILE A 434 -5.31 -12.49 8.21
CA ILE A 434 -6.70 -12.41 8.69
C ILE A 434 -7.57 -11.70 7.65
N ARG A 435 -7.14 -10.54 7.14
CA ARG A 435 -7.88 -9.79 6.11
C ARG A 435 -8.01 -10.56 4.80
N LEU A 436 -6.98 -11.31 4.42
CA LEU A 436 -7.03 -12.21 3.26
C LEU A 436 -8.03 -13.36 3.45
N ASN A 437 -8.04 -14.00 4.63
CA ASN A 437 -9.01 -15.06 4.94
C ASN A 437 -10.42 -14.51 5.09
N LEU A 438 -10.57 -13.30 5.64
CA LEU A 438 -11.84 -12.60 5.76
C LEU A 438 -12.42 -12.33 4.37
N ALA A 439 -11.65 -11.70 3.48
CA ALA A 439 -12.06 -11.46 2.10
C ALA A 439 -12.41 -12.78 1.38
N HIS A 440 -11.64 -13.84 1.58
CA HIS A 440 -11.93 -15.14 0.98
C HIS A 440 -13.28 -15.73 1.39
N ARG A 441 -13.69 -15.56 2.65
CA ARG A 441 -14.92 -16.19 3.20
C ARG A 441 -16.14 -15.28 3.22
N GLN A 442 -15.94 -13.97 3.36
CA GLN A 442 -17.00 -12.98 3.59
C GLN A 442 -17.27 -12.08 2.38
N VAL A 443 -16.59 -12.30 1.25
CA VAL A 443 -16.79 -11.50 0.03
C VAL A 443 -18.26 -11.43 -0.40
N ASP A 444 -19.00 -12.52 -0.24
CA ASP A 444 -20.40 -12.60 -0.67
C ASP A 444 -21.36 -11.76 0.19
N VAL A 445 -20.93 -11.28 1.36
CA VAL A 445 -21.70 -10.32 2.16
C VAL A 445 -21.66 -8.92 1.54
N VAL A 446 -20.57 -8.60 0.84
CA VAL A 446 -20.40 -7.34 0.11
C VAL A 446 -21.02 -7.43 -1.29
N ARG A 447 -20.97 -8.61 -1.92
CA ARG A 447 -21.65 -8.87 -3.20
C ARG A 447 -23.16 -9.00 -3.03
N GLY A 448 -23.89 -8.71 -4.09
CA GLY A 448 -25.36 -8.77 -4.11
C GLY A 448 -26.07 -7.74 -3.23
N ARG A 449 -25.35 -6.71 -2.74
CA ARG A 449 -25.95 -5.59 -2.01
C ARG A 449 -25.81 -4.29 -2.79
N GLU A 450 -26.90 -3.53 -2.85
CA GLU A 450 -26.84 -2.09 -3.11
C GLU A 450 -26.37 -1.40 -1.82
N THR A 451 -25.08 -1.55 -1.48
CA THR A 451 -24.48 -0.81 -0.37
C THR A 451 -24.04 0.56 -0.88
N ASP A 452 -24.80 1.59 -0.53
CA ASP A 452 -24.38 2.97 -0.74
C ASP A 452 -23.28 3.33 0.26
N HIS A 453 -22.05 3.48 -0.26
CA HIS A 453 -20.96 4.22 0.38
C HIS A 453 -20.43 3.69 1.73
N ASP A 454 -20.80 2.46 2.13
CA ASP A 454 -20.30 1.83 3.35
C ASP A 454 -18.86 1.35 3.24
N ASP A 455 -18.21 1.20 4.39
CA ASP A 455 -16.90 0.53 4.52
C ASP A 455 -17.07 -0.99 4.34
N PRO A 456 -16.59 -1.59 3.23
CA PRO A 456 -16.78 -3.01 2.97
C PRO A 456 -16.06 -3.90 3.98
N TRP A 457 -14.98 -3.40 4.59
CA TRP A 457 -14.23 -4.17 5.59
C TRP A 457 -14.99 -4.28 6.90
N GLN A 458 -15.62 -3.19 7.34
CA GLN A 458 -16.45 -3.21 8.52
C GLN A 458 -17.61 -4.20 8.37
N ILE A 459 -18.28 -4.20 7.21
CA ILE A 459 -19.35 -5.16 6.89
C ILE A 459 -18.86 -6.61 6.99
N MET A 460 -17.71 -6.93 6.39
CA MET A 460 -17.16 -8.29 6.44
C MET A 460 -16.75 -8.71 7.85
N PHE A 461 -16.15 -7.81 8.63
CA PHE A 461 -15.78 -8.09 10.02
C PHE A 461 -17.00 -8.31 10.91
N ASP A 462 -18.05 -7.50 10.75
CA ASP A 462 -19.30 -7.64 11.50
C ASP A 462 -20.01 -8.95 11.16
N ALA A 463 -20.03 -9.34 9.87
CA ALA A 463 -20.58 -10.61 9.44
C ALA A 463 -19.78 -11.81 10.02
N ALA A 464 -18.45 -11.78 9.92
CA ALA A 464 -17.61 -12.83 10.51
C ALA A 464 -17.72 -12.89 12.05
N ARG A 465 -17.99 -11.76 12.72
CA ARG A 465 -18.26 -11.72 14.16
C ARG A 465 -19.62 -12.34 14.49
N ALA A 466 -20.63 -12.14 13.65
CA ALA A 466 -21.96 -12.72 13.83
C ALA A 466 -22.01 -14.24 13.60
N GLU A 467 -21.04 -14.82 12.87
CA GLU A 467 -20.94 -16.28 12.65
C GLU A 467 -20.57 -17.07 13.91
N THR A 468 -19.98 -16.43 14.93
CA THR A 468 -19.42 -17.11 16.09
C THR A 468 -20.25 -16.88 17.35
N GLU A 469 -20.62 -17.96 18.05
CA GLU A 469 -21.21 -17.90 19.39
C GLU A 469 -20.18 -17.55 20.48
N ASN A 470 -18.89 -17.58 20.15
CA ASN A 470 -17.81 -17.27 21.09
C ASN A 470 -17.85 -15.80 21.53
N VAL A 471 -18.00 -15.59 22.84
CA VAL A 471 -18.03 -14.25 23.48
C VAL A 471 -16.67 -13.54 23.37
N SER A 472 -15.56 -14.26 23.21
CA SER A 472 -14.22 -13.68 23.09
C SER A 472 -14.03 -12.89 21.79
N ASP A 473 -13.46 -11.68 21.86
CA ASP A 473 -13.13 -10.84 20.70
C ASP A 473 -11.92 -11.36 19.87
N LEU A 474 -11.46 -12.59 20.12
CA LEU A 474 -10.39 -13.21 19.34
C LEU A 474 -10.81 -13.53 17.90
N ILE A 475 -12.07 -13.91 17.67
CA ILE A 475 -12.60 -14.22 16.33
C ILE A 475 -13.55 -13.10 15.94
N PRO A 476 -13.40 -12.47 14.76
CA PRO A 476 -12.44 -12.78 13.68
C PRO A 476 -11.10 -12.02 13.78
N TYR A 477 -10.90 -11.19 14.79
CA TYR A 477 -9.88 -10.14 14.74
C TYR A 477 -8.44 -10.62 14.95
N TRP A 478 -8.22 -11.68 15.72
CA TRP A 478 -6.91 -12.28 15.98
C TRP A 478 -6.75 -13.64 15.31
N ILE A 479 -7.85 -14.37 15.16
CA ILE A 479 -7.88 -15.69 14.55
C ILE A 479 -9.07 -15.74 13.59
N TYR A 480 -8.76 -15.98 12.32
CA TYR A 480 -9.78 -16.27 11.30
C TYR A 480 -9.21 -17.27 10.29
N GLU A 481 -9.65 -18.52 10.39
CA GLU A 481 -9.14 -19.63 9.59
C GLU A 481 -9.52 -19.47 8.11
N GLY A 482 -8.57 -19.83 7.25
CA GLY A 482 -8.68 -19.77 5.79
C GLY A 482 -7.40 -20.26 5.11
N PRO A 483 -7.28 -20.05 3.78
CA PRO A 483 -6.15 -20.59 3.00
C PRO A 483 -4.81 -19.94 3.33
N VAL A 484 -4.79 -18.73 3.90
CA VAL A 484 -3.57 -17.98 4.20
C VAL A 484 -3.18 -18.17 5.66
N LYS A 485 -1.89 -18.45 5.89
CA LYS A 485 -1.31 -18.63 7.22
C LYS A 485 -0.05 -17.80 7.38
N VAL A 486 0.29 -17.44 8.61
CA VAL A 486 1.59 -16.83 8.92
C VAL A 486 2.70 -17.81 8.58
N GLU A 487 3.67 -17.34 7.80
CA GLU A 487 4.76 -18.16 7.28
C GLU A 487 6.05 -17.92 8.07
N ARG A 488 6.63 -19.02 8.57
CA ARG A 488 7.98 -19.04 9.14
C ARG A 488 8.95 -19.61 8.11
N ARG A 489 9.86 -18.77 7.63
CA ARG A 489 10.89 -19.12 6.65
C ARG A 489 12.26 -19.19 7.35
N VAL A 490 12.97 -20.30 7.18
CA VAL A 490 14.32 -20.50 7.71
C VAL A 490 15.20 -20.95 6.54
N PRO A 491 16.11 -20.10 6.03
CA PRO A 491 17.07 -20.53 5.02
C PRO A 491 18.05 -21.52 5.67
N MET A 492 17.77 -22.81 5.52
CA MET A 492 18.60 -23.89 6.07
C MET A 492 19.55 -24.41 5.01
N LEU A 493 20.81 -24.59 5.39
CA LEU A 493 21.77 -25.34 4.58
C LEU A 493 21.57 -26.85 4.84
N PRO A 494 21.59 -27.70 3.81
CA PRO A 494 21.50 -29.15 4.01
C PRO A 494 22.56 -29.65 5.00
N PHE A 495 22.17 -30.59 5.88
CA PHE A 495 23.02 -31.21 6.91
C PHE A 495 23.60 -30.27 7.97
N SER A 496 23.05 -29.05 8.12
CA SER A 496 23.52 -28.10 9.12
C SER A 496 22.95 -28.39 10.52
N ARG A 497 23.60 -27.84 11.57
CA ARG A 497 23.15 -28.00 12.98
C ARG A 497 21.78 -27.34 13.21
N GLU A 498 21.45 -26.34 12.40
CA GLU A 498 20.21 -25.58 12.43
C GLU A 498 18.98 -26.46 12.21
N VAL A 499 19.09 -27.55 11.44
CA VAL A 499 17.97 -28.49 11.21
C VAL A 499 17.50 -29.10 12.54
N ARG A 500 18.43 -29.68 13.31
CA ARG A 500 18.13 -30.26 14.64
C ARG A 500 17.69 -29.19 15.64
N ARG A 501 18.30 -28.01 15.58
CA ARG A 501 17.95 -26.89 16.47
C ARG A 501 16.54 -26.37 16.22
N LEU A 502 16.10 -26.31 14.96
CA LEU A 502 14.74 -25.88 14.62
C LEU A 502 13.70 -26.87 15.15
N GLU A 503 13.95 -28.18 15.02
CA GLU A 503 13.08 -29.21 15.59
C GLU A 503 12.96 -29.08 17.10
N TRP A 504 14.08 -28.90 17.79
CA TRP A 504 14.09 -28.66 19.23
C TRP A 504 13.32 -27.39 19.60
N LEU A 505 13.57 -26.26 18.93
CA LEU A 505 12.88 -24.99 19.17
C LEU A 505 11.36 -25.13 19.02
N LYS A 506 10.88 -25.83 17.98
CA LYS A 506 9.45 -26.07 17.75
C LYS A 506 8.81 -26.87 18.89
N ARG A 507 9.46 -27.95 19.33
CA ARG A 507 8.93 -28.79 20.43
C ARG A 507 8.90 -28.02 21.76
N SER A 508 10.01 -27.34 22.07
CA SER A 508 10.11 -26.53 23.29
C SER A 508 9.13 -25.35 23.29
N LEU A 509 8.81 -24.78 22.13
CA LEU A 509 7.78 -23.75 22.00
C LEU A 509 6.40 -24.27 22.37
N THR A 510 6.04 -25.49 21.96
CA THR A 510 4.76 -26.08 22.35
C THR A 510 4.67 -26.24 23.86
N VAL A 511 5.71 -26.78 24.51
CA VAL A 511 5.78 -26.90 25.98
C VAL A 511 5.66 -25.54 26.65
N TYR A 512 6.36 -24.53 26.12
CA TYR A 512 6.27 -23.17 26.64
C TYR A 512 4.84 -22.62 26.59
N ARG A 513 4.13 -22.80 25.46
CA ARG A 513 2.72 -22.38 25.31
C ARG A 513 1.78 -23.11 26.28
N LEU A 514 2.06 -24.38 26.61
CA LEU A 514 1.28 -25.16 27.58
C LEU A 514 1.46 -24.67 29.01
N ALA A 515 2.68 -24.31 29.38
CA ALA A 515 2.97 -23.82 30.72
C ALA A 515 2.64 -22.33 30.91
N PHE A 516 2.40 -21.61 29.82
CA PHE A 516 2.15 -20.17 29.86
C PHE A 516 0.85 -19.86 30.63
N GLY A 517 0.94 -18.97 31.61
CA GLY A 517 -0.19 -18.58 32.46
C GLY A 517 -0.50 -19.54 33.62
N GLN A 518 0.28 -20.61 33.81
CA GLN A 518 0.09 -21.57 34.91
C GLN A 518 0.80 -21.14 36.21
N PRO A 519 0.22 -21.42 37.40
CA PRO A 519 0.92 -21.23 38.66
C PRO A 519 2.13 -22.19 38.74
N ARG A 520 3.29 -21.70 39.19
CA ARG A 520 4.58 -22.43 39.20
C ARG A 520 5.00 -22.93 37.82
N GLN A 521 5.01 -22.02 36.85
CA GLN A 521 5.41 -22.26 35.47
C GLN A 521 6.74 -23.02 35.33
N GLU A 522 7.75 -22.70 36.14
CA GLU A 522 9.07 -23.35 36.10
C GLU A 522 8.99 -24.85 36.43
N ASP A 523 8.31 -25.23 37.52
CA ASP A 523 8.11 -26.63 37.92
C ASP A 523 7.37 -27.43 36.83
N LEU A 524 6.36 -26.82 36.19
CA LEU A 524 5.60 -27.45 35.11
C LEU A 524 6.43 -27.62 33.83
N LEU A 525 7.26 -26.62 33.49
CA LEU A 525 8.19 -26.70 32.36
C LEU A 525 9.21 -27.81 32.58
N GLU A 526 9.79 -27.93 33.79
CA GLU A 526 10.72 -29.00 34.14
C GLU A 526 10.07 -30.38 34.04
N TYR A 527 8.84 -30.52 34.57
CA TYR A 527 8.07 -31.76 34.47
C TYR A 527 7.77 -32.14 33.01
N LEU A 528 7.25 -31.22 32.20
CA LEU A 528 6.95 -31.46 30.79
C LEU A 528 8.21 -31.76 29.97
N HIS A 529 9.34 -31.12 30.28
CA HIS A 529 10.63 -31.47 29.66
C HIS A 529 11.10 -32.87 30.03
N SER A 530 10.89 -33.31 31.27
CA SER A 530 11.21 -34.68 31.69
C SER A 530 10.40 -35.73 30.91
N LEU A 531 9.14 -35.45 30.63
CA LEU A 531 8.25 -36.31 29.83
C LEU A 531 8.65 -36.37 28.36
N MET A 532 9.10 -35.25 27.78
CA MET A 532 9.57 -35.21 26.38
C MET A 532 10.89 -35.95 26.13
N GLY A 533 11.68 -36.21 27.17
CA GLY A 533 12.86 -37.09 27.07
C GLY A 533 12.48 -38.54 26.70
N THR A 534 11.23 -38.93 26.96
CA THR A 534 10.60 -40.16 26.49
C THR A 534 9.67 -39.85 25.32
N ALA A 535 9.76 -40.57 24.21
CA ALA A 535 9.07 -40.24 22.97
C ALA A 535 7.53 -40.12 23.14
N MET A 536 7.00 -38.90 23.18
CA MET A 536 5.56 -38.63 23.10
C MET A 536 5.12 -38.53 21.63
N ALA A 537 3.95 -39.10 21.31
CA ALA A 537 3.36 -39.01 19.99
C ALA A 537 2.75 -37.62 19.77
N ALA A 538 2.62 -37.20 18.50
CA ALA A 538 2.02 -35.90 18.15
C ALA A 538 0.55 -35.80 18.61
N ASP A 539 -0.14 -36.93 18.71
CA ASP A 539 -1.53 -37.01 19.16
C ASP A 539 -1.67 -36.68 20.66
N ASP A 540 -0.70 -37.05 21.49
CA ASP A 540 -0.69 -36.74 22.94
C ASP A 540 -0.52 -35.23 23.21
N LEU A 541 0.10 -34.50 22.28
CA LEU A 541 0.29 -33.04 22.36
C LEU A 541 -0.98 -32.26 21.97
N ALA A 542 -1.88 -32.85 21.19
CA ALA A 542 -3.15 -32.23 20.80
C ALA A 542 -4.15 -32.19 21.96
N ASP A 543 -4.09 -33.18 22.85
CA ASP A 543 -4.93 -33.26 24.05
C ASP A 543 -4.44 -32.33 25.18
N LEU A 544 -3.16 -31.96 25.17
CA LEU A 544 -2.58 -31.07 26.17
C LEU A 544 -2.71 -29.58 25.82
N GLN A 545 -3.00 -29.23 24.56
CA GLN A 545 -3.18 -27.84 24.16
C GLN A 545 -4.24 -27.13 25.01
N ILE A 546 -3.83 -26.04 25.68
CA ILE A 546 -4.78 -25.10 26.29
C ILE A 546 -5.60 -24.51 25.14
N ARG A 547 -6.84 -24.99 25.02
CA ARG A 547 -7.85 -24.38 24.16
C ARG A 547 -8.35 -23.16 24.92
N LEU A 548 -8.00 -21.98 24.43
CA LEU A 548 -8.50 -20.70 24.95
C LEU A 548 -9.95 -20.40 24.50
N GLN A 549 -10.64 -21.40 23.94
CA GLN A 549 -12.09 -21.37 23.83
C GLN A 549 -12.66 -21.65 25.24
N PRO A 550 -13.56 -20.80 25.76
CA PRO A 550 -14.20 -21.06 27.05
C PRO A 550 -14.97 -22.37 27.07
#